data_AF-A0A415CDZ3-F1
#
_entry.id   AF-A0A415CDZ3-F1
#
_cell.length_a   1.000
_cell.length_b   1.000
_cell.length_c   1.000
_cell.angle_alpha   90.00
_cell.angle_beta   90.00
_cell.angle_gamma   90.00
#
_symmetry.space_group_name_H-M   'P 1'
#
loop_
_entity.id
_entity.type
_entity.pdbx_description
1 polymer ?
#
loop_
_entity_poly.entity_id
_entity_poly.type
_entity_poly.pdbx_seq_one_letter_code
_entity_poly.pdbx_strand_id
1 'polypeptide(L)'
;MLNGIGTSLGGARPKCTVLKENGRFAIGKFASVNDERSVVKGEILGLELARAAGLNAATGKVVTIDDVNVAVIDRFDRTSAGRRIPYWSMATFLQSTEDGYPPPCYTELNERLYLQADSPDKTTAKEIVGRLLLNYLINNTDDHGRNTGLLMRNNGVWVLSPAFESILCL
;
A
#
# COMPACT_ATOMS: atom_id res chain seq x y z
N MET A 1 7.21 12.00 -20.82
CA MET A 1 7.59 10.69 -21.38
C MET A 1 7.82 9.73 -20.22
N LEU A 2 7.09 8.61 -20.17
CA LEU A 2 7.34 7.54 -19.21
C LEU A 2 8.38 6.58 -19.81
N ASN A 3 9.66 6.94 -19.70
CA ASN A 3 10.75 6.02 -20.03
C ASN A 3 10.94 5.06 -18.86
N GLY A 4 10.23 3.92 -18.91
CA GLY A 4 10.19 2.93 -17.84
C GLY A 4 11.48 2.12 -17.74
N ILE A 5 12.40 2.54 -16.87
CA ILE A 5 13.34 1.60 -16.25
C ILE A 5 12.54 0.88 -15.16
N GLY A 6 12.30 -0.42 -15.35
CA GLY A 6 11.70 -1.29 -14.33
C GLY A 6 12.58 -1.25 -13.08
N THR A 7 12.07 -0.67 -11.99
CA THR A 7 12.78 -0.64 -10.71
C THR A 7 12.12 -1.66 -9.78
N SER A 8 12.95 -2.42 -9.08
CA SER A 8 12.57 -3.53 -8.19
C SER A 8 11.90 -3.07 -6.90
N LEU A 9 10.77 -2.34 -6.99
CA LEU A 9 9.83 -2.30 -5.88
C LEU A 9 9.09 -3.64 -5.88
N GLY A 10 9.18 -4.45 -4.82
CA GLY A 10 8.65 -5.83 -4.78
C GLY A 10 7.18 -5.96 -5.23
N GLY A 11 6.83 -7.10 -5.85
CA GLY A 11 5.51 -7.47 -6.38
C GLY A 11 5.59 -8.01 -7.82
N ALA A 12 4.72 -8.96 -8.20
CA ALA A 12 4.82 -9.73 -9.44
C ALA A 12 4.50 -8.96 -10.75
N ARG A 13 3.86 -7.78 -10.64
CA ARG A 13 3.41 -6.99 -11.81
C ARG A 13 4.39 -5.86 -12.17
N PRO A 14 4.52 -5.49 -13.47
CA PRO A 14 5.36 -4.39 -13.89
C PRO A 14 4.95 -3.09 -13.22
N LYS A 15 5.94 -2.27 -12.84
CA LYS A 15 5.72 -0.98 -12.21
C LYS A 15 6.80 0.03 -12.57
N CYS A 16 6.44 1.31 -12.52
CA CYS A 16 7.36 2.41 -12.75
C CYS A 16 7.12 3.56 -11.76
N THR A 17 8.11 4.43 -11.61
CA THR A 17 7.93 5.71 -10.90
C THR A 17 7.41 6.75 -11.89
N VAL A 18 6.38 7.48 -11.48
CA VAL A 18 5.73 8.55 -12.25
C VAL A 18 5.96 9.87 -11.53
N LEU A 19 6.39 10.91 -12.24
CA LEU A 19 6.38 12.29 -11.74
C LEU A 19 5.15 13.00 -12.32
N LYS A 20 4.24 13.44 -11.46
CA LYS A 20 3.04 14.18 -11.86
C LYS A 20 3.38 15.65 -12.15
N GLU A 21 2.52 16.33 -12.89
CA GLU A 21 2.67 17.75 -13.24
C GLU A 21 2.79 18.67 -12.01
N ASN A 22 2.13 18.30 -10.92
CA ASN A 22 2.21 19.01 -9.63
C ASN A 22 3.48 18.70 -8.82
N GLY A 23 4.48 18.04 -9.42
CA GLY A 23 5.75 17.68 -8.77
C GLY A 23 5.67 16.50 -7.80
N ARG A 24 4.50 15.87 -7.60
CA ARG A 24 4.36 14.72 -6.70
C ARG A 24 4.76 13.42 -7.39
N PHE A 25 5.40 12.54 -6.64
CA PHE A 25 5.73 11.18 -7.10
C PHE A 25 4.54 10.24 -6.94
N ALA A 26 4.36 9.38 -7.93
CA ALA A 26 3.40 8.28 -7.97
C ALA A 26 4.09 7.00 -8.45
N ILE A 27 3.40 5.87 -8.30
CA ILE A 27 3.76 4.57 -8.87
C ILE A 27 2.73 4.25 -9.94
N GLY A 28 3.21 3.95 -11.14
CA GLY A 28 2.40 3.36 -12.20
C GLY A 28 2.46 1.83 -12.10
N LYS A 29 1.31 1.17 -12.02
CA LYS A 29 1.17 -0.29 -12.05
C LYS A 29 0.46 -0.71 -13.33
N PHE A 30 1.02 -1.71 -14.00
CA PHE A 30 0.51 -2.22 -15.26
C PHE A 30 -0.17 -3.57 -15.04
N ALA A 31 -1.15 -3.88 -15.89
CA ALA A 31 -1.66 -5.24 -15.96
C ALA A 31 -0.57 -6.21 -16.42
N SER A 32 -0.59 -7.43 -15.90
CA SER A 32 0.15 -8.55 -16.48
C SER A 32 -0.51 -8.98 -17.79
N VAL A 33 0.27 -9.51 -18.72
CA VAL A 33 -0.25 -10.12 -19.96
C VAL A 33 -1.17 -11.32 -19.70
N ASN A 34 -1.04 -11.93 -18.52
CA ASN A 34 -1.84 -13.08 -18.08
C ASN A 34 -3.04 -12.66 -17.21
N ASP A 35 -3.28 -11.36 -16.98
CA ASP A 35 -4.42 -10.92 -16.18
C ASP A 35 -5.72 -11.12 -17.00
N GLU A 36 -6.57 -12.06 -16.58
CA GLU A 36 -7.88 -12.33 -17.21
C GLU A 36 -8.96 -11.28 -16.89
N ARG A 37 -8.65 -10.36 -15.96
CA ARG A 37 -9.56 -9.32 -15.46
C ARG A 37 -8.87 -7.96 -15.43
N SER A 38 -9.65 -6.90 -15.32
CA SER A 38 -9.11 -5.53 -15.23
C SER A 38 -8.53 -5.23 -13.84
N VAL A 39 -7.40 -5.87 -13.51
CA VAL A 39 -6.72 -5.73 -12.20
C VAL A 39 -6.40 -4.28 -11.87
N VAL A 40 -6.00 -3.49 -12.87
CA VAL A 40 -5.74 -2.06 -12.71
C VAL A 40 -6.96 -1.28 -12.24
N LYS A 41 -8.15 -1.59 -12.77
CA LYS A 41 -9.40 -0.95 -12.32
C LYS A 41 -9.81 -1.47 -10.94
N GLY A 42 -9.63 -2.76 -10.69
CA GLY A 42 -9.89 -3.37 -9.38
C GLY A 42 -9.04 -2.76 -8.26
N GLU A 43 -7.75 -2.52 -8.54
CA GLU A 43 -6.82 -1.86 -7.60
C GLU A 43 -7.32 -0.46 -7.21
N ILE A 44 -7.67 0.38 -8.19
CA ILE A 44 -8.19 1.72 -7.90
C ILE A 44 -9.55 1.64 -7.19
N LEU A 45 -10.43 0.72 -7.58
CA LEU A 45 -11.71 0.51 -6.91
C LEU A 45 -11.52 0.11 -5.43
N GLY A 46 -10.60 -0.79 -5.12
CA GLY A 46 -10.31 -1.18 -3.74
C GLY A 46 -9.82 -0.01 -2.88
N LEU A 47 -8.97 0.88 -3.44
CA LEU A 47 -8.55 2.11 -2.76
C LEU A 47 -9.72 3.07 -2.52
N GLU A 48 -10.60 3.25 -3.50
CA GLU A 48 -11.79 4.09 -3.34
C GLU A 48 -12.78 3.52 -2.31
N LEU A 49 -12.98 2.20 -2.30
CA LEU A 49 -13.81 1.52 -1.28
C LEU A 49 -13.24 1.70 0.12
N ALA A 50 -11.91 1.56 0.29
CA ALA A 50 -11.26 1.81 1.56
C ALA A 50 -11.47 3.24 2.07
N ARG A 51 -11.32 4.23 1.18
CA ARG A 51 -11.58 5.64 1.50
C ARG A 51 -13.05 5.89 1.83
N ALA A 52 -13.97 5.30 1.07
CA ALA A 52 -15.41 5.39 1.33
C ALA A 52 -15.82 4.76 2.67
N ALA A 53 -15.09 3.72 3.11
CA ALA A 53 -15.24 3.10 4.42
C ALA A 53 -14.56 3.90 5.57
N GLY A 54 -13.94 5.05 5.26
CA GLY A 54 -13.26 5.89 6.25
C GLY A 54 -11.86 5.42 6.64
N LEU A 55 -11.28 4.46 5.93
CA LEU A 55 -9.91 3.99 6.15
C LEU A 55 -8.89 4.97 5.55
N ASN A 56 -7.72 5.03 6.16
CA ASN A 56 -6.60 5.76 5.60
C ASN A 56 -5.99 4.95 4.45
N ALA A 57 -6.33 5.28 3.20
CA ALA A 57 -5.84 4.59 2.00
C ALA A 57 -5.20 5.55 0.99
N ALA A 58 -4.26 5.02 0.22
CA ALA A 58 -3.57 5.74 -0.85
C ALA A 58 -4.56 6.23 -1.91
N THR A 59 -4.24 7.36 -2.56
CA THR A 59 -5.05 7.92 -3.64
C THR A 59 -4.47 7.54 -4.99
N GLY A 60 -5.31 7.18 -5.95
CA GLY A 60 -4.86 6.88 -7.30
C GLY A 60 -5.94 7.12 -8.33
N LYS A 61 -5.59 6.93 -9.59
CA LYS A 61 -6.53 6.94 -10.71
C LYS A 61 -6.08 5.96 -11.80
N VAL A 62 -7.03 5.49 -12.59
CA VAL A 62 -6.72 4.80 -13.84
C VAL A 62 -6.37 5.83 -14.91
N VAL A 63 -5.29 5.62 -15.62
CA VAL A 63 -4.89 6.40 -16.80
C VAL A 63 -4.74 5.45 -17.97
N THR A 64 -5.34 5.79 -19.10
CA THR A 64 -5.21 5.01 -20.34
C THR A 64 -4.13 5.63 -21.22
N ILE A 65 -3.16 4.83 -21.65
CA ILE A 65 -2.04 5.23 -22.52
C ILE A 65 -1.97 4.18 -23.62
N ASP A 66 -2.12 4.59 -24.88
CA ASP A 66 -2.09 3.67 -26.04
C ASP A 66 -2.98 2.43 -25.84
N ASP A 67 -4.22 2.66 -25.39
CA ASP A 67 -5.23 1.64 -25.04
C ASP A 67 -4.88 0.71 -23.85
N VAL A 68 -3.74 0.96 -23.18
CA VAL A 68 -3.33 0.25 -21.98
C VAL A 68 -3.77 1.01 -20.73
N ASN A 69 -4.52 0.36 -19.85
CA ASN A 69 -4.88 0.91 -18.55
C ASN A 69 -3.73 0.77 -17.56
N VAL A 70 -3.40 1.87 -16.87
CA VAL A 70 -2.35 1.95 -15.85
C VAL A 70 -2.94 2.51 -14.57
N ALA A 71 -2.74 1.84 -13.43
CA ALA A 71 -3.09 2.39 -12.13
C ALA A 71 -1.98 3.33 -11.70
N VAL A 72 -2.28 4.62 -11.57
CA VAL A 72 -1.34 5.64 -11.10
C VAL A 72 -1.70 6.00 -9.67
N ILE A 73 -0.90 5.54 -8.71
CA ILE A 73 -1.14 5.67 -7.26
C ILE A 73 -0.10 6.60 -6.65
N ASP A 74 -0.54 7.61 -5.92
CA ASP A 74 0.35 8.60 -5.28
C ASP A 74 1.23 7.93 -4.21
N ARG A 75 2.52 8.25 -4.19
CA ARG A 75 3.43 7.74 -3.17
C ARG A 75 3.19 8.44 -1.84
N PHE A 76 2.83 7.67 -0.83
CA PHE A 76 2.67 8.15 0.55
C PHE A 76 3.99 8.18 1.34
N ASP A 77 5.03 7.48 0.87
CA ASP A 77 6.37 7.46 1.48
C ASP A 77 7.25 8.65 1.01
N ARG A 78 6.60 9.75 0.62
CA ARG A 78 7.21 10.98 0.13
C ARG A 78 6.55 12.18 0.77
N THR A 79 7.35 13.13 1.20
CA THR A 79 6.89 14.46 1.62
C THR A 79 6.43 15.28 0.41
N SER A 80 5.73 16.40 0.64
CA SER A 80 5.34 17.35 -0.42
C SER A 80 6.53 17.90 -1.20
N ALA A 81 7.70 18.03 -0.56
CA ALA A 81 8.96 18.43 -1.20
C ALA A 81 9.70 17.27 -1.88
N GLY A 82 9.09 16.07 -1.97
CA GLY A 82 9.68 14.91 -2.63
C GLY A 82 10.71 14.12 -1.81
N ARG A 83 11.03 14.55 -0.58
CA ARG A 83 11.94 13.80 0.31
C ARG A 83 11.33 12.47 0.73
N ARG A 84 12.15 11.43 0.86
CA ARG A 84 11.73 10.09 1.30
C ARG A 84 11.35 10.10 2.78
N ILE A 85 10.26 9.43 3.10
CA ILE A 85 9.89 9.07 4.47
C ILE A 85 10.34 7.62 4.68
N PRO A 86 11.04 7.29 5.79
CA PRO A 86 11.44 5.91 6.07
C PRO A 86 10.22 5.00 6.09
N TYR A 87 10.35 3.86 5.42
CA TYR A 87 9.28 2.90 5.18
C TYR A 87 9.76 1.49 5.50
N TRP A 88 8.92 0.72 6.18
CA TRP A 88 9.06 -0.72 6.33
C TRP A 88 7.75 -1.42 6.03
N SER A 89 7.84 -2.66 5.52
CA SER A 89 6.68 -3.55 5.52
C SER A 89 6.45 -4.11 6.93
N MET A 90 5.24 -4.59 7.21
CA MET A 90 4.92 -5.33 8.43
C MET A 90 5.84 -6.55 8.57
N ALA A 91 6.12 -7.26 7.48
CA ALA A 91 7.07 -8.39 7.48
C ALA A 91 8.46 -7.96 7.98
N THR A 92 8.99 -6.84 7.48
CA THR A 92 10.27 -6.29 7.95
C THR A 92 10.22 -5.86 9.42
N PHE A 93 9.14 -5.16 9.81
CA PHE A 93 8.98 -4.64 11.16
C PHE A 93 8.83 -5.75 12.21
N LEU A 94 8.18 -6.85 11.85
CA LEU A 94 8.03 -8.05 12.68
C LEU A 94 9.18 -9.05 12.50
N GLN A 95 10.17 -8.74 11.66
CA GLN A 95 11.35 -9.57 11.40
C GLN A 95 11.00 -10.95 10.82
N SER A 96 9.96 -11.01 10.00
CA SER A 96 9.66 -12.19 9.18
C SER A 96 10.74 -12.36 8.11
N THR A 97 11.20 -13.59 7.93
CA THR A 97 12.13 -13.99 6.87
C THR A 97 11.47 -13.91 5.49
N GLU A 98 12.26 -14.09 4.43
CA GLU A 98 11.76 -14.00 3.05
C GLU A 98 10.68 -15.04 2.73
N ASP A 99 10.80 -16.25 3.28
CA ASP A 99 9.83 -17.33 3.24
C ASP A 99 8.61 -17.10 4.16
N GLY A 100 8.60 -15.98 4.89
CA GLY A 100 7.44 -15.53 5.67
C GLY A 100 7.39 -16.10 7.09
N TYR A 101 8.51 -16.52 7.66
CA TYR A 101 8.57 -17.08 9.01
C TYR A 101 9.29 -16.15 10.02
N PRO A 102 8.75 -15.92 11.24
CA PRO A 102 7.40 -16.26 11.65
C PRO A 102 6.36 -15.51 10.80
N PRO A 103 5.14 -16.07 10.64
CA PRO A 103 4.09 -15.42 9.89
C PRO A 103 3.74 -14.08 10.54
N PRO A 104 3.75 -12.97 9.79
CA PRO A 104 3.46 -11.66 10.34
C PRO A 104 2.03 -11.61 10.90
N CYS A 105 1.90 -11.20 12.17
CA CYS A 105 0.64 -11.21 12.90
C CYS A 105 0.13 -9.81 13.25
N TYR A 106 -1.15 -9.53 12.96
CA TYR A 106 -1.75 -8.21 13.21
C TYR A 106 -1.88 -7.85 14.69
N THR A 107 -2.05 -8.84 15.57
CA THR A 107 -2.10 -8.57 17.02
C THR A 107 -0.75 -8.13 17.55
N GLU A 108 0.32 -8.79 17.11
CA GLU A 108 1.70 -8.42 17.45
C GLU A 108 2.08 -7.05 16.85
N LEU A 109 1.69 -6.79 15.59
CA LEU A 109 1.86 -5.48 14.97
C LEU A 109 1.20 -4.39 15.83
N ASN A 110 -0.06 -4.58 16.22
CA ASN A 110 -0.79 -3.62 17.04
C ASN A 110 -0.12 -3.41 18.40
N GLU A 111 0.33 -4.47 19.07
CA GLU A 111 1.04 -4.39 20.34
C GLU A 111 2.35 -3.60 20.21
N ARG A 112 3.20 -3.93 19.24
CA ARG A 112 4.48 -3.23 19.01
C ARG A 112 4.28 -1.76 18.60
N LEU A 113 3.22 -1.45 17.86
CA LEU A 113 2.86 -0.06 17.53
C LEU A 113 2.34 0.69 18.76
N TYR A 114 1.57 0.03 19.62
CA TYR A 114 1.04 0.61 20.85
C TYR A 114 2.16 0.93 21.86
N LEU A 115 3.14 0.02 22.03
CA LEU A 115 4.24 0.19 22.99
C LEU A 115 5.18 1.37 22.68
N GLN A 116 5.27 1.79 21.42
CA GLN A 116 6.09 2.91 21.00
C GLN A 116 5.31 4.22 20.80
N ALA A 117 3.98 4.20 20.92
CA ALA A 117 3.16 5.37 20.66
C ALA A 117 3.34 6.42 21.77
N ASP A 118 3.46 7.69 21.38
CA ASP A 118 3.60 8.81 22.34
C ASP A 118 2.37 9.00 23.24
N SER A 119 1.24 8.40 22.87
CA SER A 119 -0.02 8.45 23.59
C SER A 119 -0.83 7.17 23.35
N PRO A 120 -1.75 6.80 24.26
CA PRO A 120 -2.63 5.64 24.08
C PRO A 120 -3.65 5.91 22.96
N ASP A 121 -3.20 5.72 21.72
CA ASP A 121 -3.98 5.93 20.51
C ASP A 121 -4.64 4.61 20.06
N LYS A 122 -5.96 4.53 20.20
CA LYS A 122 -6.77 3.38 19.75
C LYS A 122 -7.08 3.41 18.25
N THR A 123 -6.69 4.45 17.53
CA THR A 123 -7.00 4.58 16.09
C THR A 123 -6.27 3.53 15.26
N THR A 124 -5.04 3.16 15.64
CA THR A 124 -4.27 2.07 14.99
C THR A 124 -5.04 0.75 15.00
N ALA A 125 -5.56 0.33 16.15
CA ALA A 125 -6.32 -0.91 16.27
C ALA A 125 -7.61 -0.86 15.42
N LYS A 126 -8.31 0.29 15.42
CA LYS A 126 -9.50 0.49 14.58
C LYS A 126 -9.18 0.40 13.09
N GLU A 127 -8.08 1.01 12.65
CA GLU A 127 -7.61 0.98 11.27
C GLU A 127 -7.25 -0.45 10.84
N ILE A 128 -6.53 -1.21 11.68
CA ILE A 128 -6.19 -2.62 11.41
C ILE A 128 -7.45 -3.46 11.22
N VAL A 129 -8.40 -3.38 12.17
CA VAL A 129 -9.66 -4.14 12.09
C VAL A 129 -10.46 -3.72 10.86
N GLY A 130 -10.53 -2.43 10.55
CA GLY A 130 -11.22 -1.93 9.37
C GLY A 130 -10.62 -2.45 8.06
N ARG A 131 -9.29 -2.50 7.95
CA ARG A 131 -8.59 -3.09 6.78
C ARG A 131 -8.88 -4.59 6.64
N LEU A 132 -8.83 -5.33 7.75
CA LEU A 132 -9.15 -6.77 7.76
C LEU A 132 -10.58 -7.06 7.32
N LEU A 133 -11.55 -6.29 7.83
CA LEU A 133 -12.96 -6.41 7.45
C LEU A 133 -13.17 -6.08 5.98
N LEU A 134 -12.53 -5.01 5.47
CA LEU A 134 -12.61 -4.68 4.06
C LEU A 134 -12.00 -5.78 3.19
N ASN A 135 -10.80 -6.27 3.52
CA ASN A 135 -10.16 -7.38 2.81
C ASN A 135 -11.09 -8.60 2.74
N TYR A 136 -11.76 -8.93 3.84
CA TYR A 136 -12.76 -9.99 3.86
C TYR A 136 -13.95 -9.70 2.93
N LEU A 137 -14.53 -8.51 3.00
CA LEU A 137 -15.71 -8.11 2.22
C LEU A 137 -15.46 -8.07 0.70
N ILE A 138 -14.25 -7.71 0.29
CA ILE A 138 -13.85 -7.68 -1.13
C ILE A 138 -13.15 -8.97 -1.59
N ASN A 139 -13.12 -9.98 -0.72
CA ASN A 139 -12.49 -11.27 -0.96
C ASN A 139 -10.99 -11.15 -1.34
N ASN A 140 -10.27 -10.19 -0.76
CA ASN A 140 -8.84 -10.06 -0.96
C ASN A 140 -8.09 -11.19 -0.23
N THR A 141 -7.62 -12.17 -0.99
CA THR A 141 -6.91 -13.36 -0.48
C THR A 141 -5.40 -13.18 -0.42
N ASP A 142 -4.85 -12.06 -0.89
CA ASP A 142 -3.41 -11.80 -0.98
C ASP A 142 -2.94 -10.83 0.14
N ASP A 143 -3.60 -10.82 1.29
CA ASP A 143 -3.18 -9.98 2.42
C ASP A 143 -2.01 -10.61 3.19
N HIS A 144 -0.79 -10.37 2.73
CA HIS A 144 0.44 -10.80 3.39
C HIS A 144 1.21 -9.61 3.99
N GLY A 145 2.16 -9.87 4.91
CA GLY A 145 2.88 -8.81 5.64
C GLY A 145 3.68 -7.81 4.79
N ARG A 146 3.85 -8.03 3.47
CA ARG A 146 4.41 -7.02 2.54
C ARG A 146 3.38 -5.99 2.03
N ASN A 147 2.08 -6.28 2.17
CA ASN A 147 0.97 -5.40 1.75
C ASN A 147 0.50 -4.47 2.88
N THR A 148 0.98 -4.70 4.11
CA THR A 148 0.87 -3.71 5.19
C THR A 148 2.19 -2.97 5.33
N GLY A 149 2.12 -1.64 5.23
CA GLY A 149 3.27 -0.74 5.32
C GLY A 149 3.26 0.11 6.59
N LEU A 150 4.45 0.57 6.97
CA LEU A 150 4.69 1.46 8.09
C LEU A 150 5.56 2.63 7.63
N LEU A 151 5.30 3.81 8.20
CA LEU A 151 6.08 5.02 8.02
C LEU A 151 6.64 5.48 9.36
N MET A 152 7.89 5.96 9.36
CA MET A 152 8.48 6.58 10.55
C MET A 152 8.14 8.07 10.60
N ARG A 153 7.56 8.51 11.72
CA ARG A 153 7.35 9.93 12.04
C ARG A 153 8.67 10.60 12.43
N ASN A 154 8.69 11.94 12.43
CA ASN A 154 9.90 12.72 12.74
C ASN A 154 10.46 12.47 14.15
N ASN A 155 9.64 11.99 15.08
CA ASN A 155 10.03 11.63 16.44
C ASN A 155 10.53 10.18 16.57
N GLY A 156 10.70 9.45 15.46
CA GLY A 156 11.19 8.07 15.46
C GLY A 156 10.11 7.00 15.66
N VAL A 157 8.86 7.38 15.90
CA VAL A 157 7.74 6.45 16.09
C VAL A 157 7.24 5.92 14.75
N TRP A 158 7.07 4.61 14.64
CA TRP A 158 6.44 3.97 13.48
C TRP A 158 4.93 4.02 13.57
N VAL A 159 4.27 4.29 12.44
CA VAL A 159 2.82 4.25 12.31
C VAL A 159 2.41 3.55 11.02
N LEU A 160 1.17 3.08 10.94
CA LEU A 160 0.64 2.52 9.70
C LEU A 160 0.72 3.53 8.56
N SER A 161 1.23 3.10 7.42
CA SER A 161 1.07 3.84 6.18
C SER A 161 -0.41 3.85 5.78
N PRO A 162 -0.82 4.74 4.85
CA PRO A 162 -2.07 4.52 4.12
C PRO A 162 -2.11 3.10 3.56
N ALA A 163 -3.27 2.45 3.53
CA ALA A 163 -3.48 1.17 2.86
C ALA A 163 -3.17 1.31 1.35
N PHE A 164 -2.55 0.28 0.79
CA PHE A 164 -2.11 0.20 -0.61
C PHE A 164 -2.05 -1.28 -1.01
N GLU A 165 -2.15 -1.59 -2.30
CA GLU A 165 -2.34 -2.97 -2.80
C GLU A 165 -3.66 -3.55 -2.30
N SER A 166 -4.73 -3.32 -3.07
CA SER A 166 -6.04 -3.91 -2.83
C SER A 166 -6.43 -4.68 -4.08
N ILE A 167 -5.97 -5.93 -4.16
CA ILE A 167 -6.41 -6.84 -5.22
C ILE A 167 -7.86 -7.22 -4.89
N LEU A 168 -8.78 -6.61 -5.65
CA LEU A 168 -10.19 -6.97 -5.64
C LEU A 168 -10.35 -8.32 -6.37
N CYS A 169 -10.74 -9.38 -5.66
CA CYS A 169 -11.15 -10.66 -6.25
C CYS A 169 -12.68 -10.74 -6.30
N LEU A 170 -13.31 -9.88 -7.09
CA LEU A 170 -14.70 -10.06 -7.53
C LEU A 170 -14.69 -10.69 -8.93
#